data_AF-A0A7K6D2K5-F1
#
_entry.id   AF-A0A7K6D2K5-F1
#
_cell.length_a   1.000
_cell.length_b   1.000
_cell.length_c   1.000
_cell.angle_alpha   90.00
_cell.angle_beta   90.00
_cell.angle_gamma   90.00
#
_symmetry.space_group_name_H-M   'P 1'
#
loop_
_entity.id
_entity.type
_entity.pdbx_description
1 polymer ?
#
loop_
_entity_poly.entity_id
_entity_poly.type
_entity_poly.pdbx_seq_one_letter_code
_entity_poly.pdbx_strand_id
1 'polypeptide(L)'
;DRIVGGHEAQPHSHPYMAYLKVAGLGHCGGFLVAPDWVMSAAHCMGNITVILGAHNIHEPEKTQQVRGVRKYHEHPEYDPDTMENDIMLLQARTFSQPPAFPQLTSKATLNDYVKTIPLPKTSSDLPTGTKCMIAGWGLIDEDRATNKLFETKVSIYSRRKCILFYPHLDSGMVCAGSFHELKDSSQGDSGGPLVCNKVAQGIVSFGYDSPPGVYTRISNYLPWIKRIMKK
;
A
#
# COMPACT_ATOMS: atom_id res chain seq x y z
N ASP A 1 -3.05 -10.15 -4.43
CA ASP A 1 -1.91 -9.93 -3.52
C ASP A 1 -0.88 -11.03 -3.68
N ARG A 2 0.25 -10.73 -4.34
CA ARG A 2 1.28 -11.74 -4.65
C ARG A 2 2.69 -11.13 -4.67
N ILE A 3 3.66 -11.80 -4.04
CA ILE A 3 5.09 -11.45 -3.94
C ILE A 3 5.94 -12.70 -4.29
N VAL A 4 5.93 -13.10 -5.55
CA VAL A 4 6.77 -14.18 -6.10
C VAL A 4 8.21 -13.70 -6.33
N GLY A 5 9.18 -14.59 -6.12
CA GLY A 5 10.62 -14.27 -6.29
C GLY A 5 11.15 -13.26 -5.27
N GLY A 6 10.32 -12.91 -4.28
CA GLY A 6 10.72 -12.13 -3.11
C GLY A 6 11.41 -12.96 -2.04
N HIS A 7 11.70 -12.32 -0.92
CA HIS A 7 12.21 -12.96 0.28
C HIS A 7 11.52 -12.39 1.51
N GLU A 8 11.60 -13.10 2.62
CA GLU A 8 11.12 -12.59 3.90
C GLU A 8 11.87 -11.29 4.21
N ALA A 9 11.13 -10.22 4.46
CA ALA A 9 11.70 -8.95 4.84
C ALA A 9 12.38 -9.08 6.22
N GLN A 10 13.44 -8.30 6.45
CA GLN A 10 13.99 -8.23 7.80
C GLN A 10 12.89 -7.71 8.76
N PRO A 11 12.67 -8.34 9.93
CA PRO A 11 11.61 -7.95 10.84
C PRO A 11 11.62 -6.45 11.13
N HIS A 12 10.46 -5.82 10.93
CA HIS A 12 10.22 -4.38 11.14
C HIS A 12 11.07 -3.42 10.30
N SER A 13 11.69 -3.87 9.20
CA SER A 13 12.46 -3.03 8.28
C SER A 13 11.60 -2.06 7.45
N HIS A 14 10.28 -2.29 7.36
CA HIS A 14 9.30 -1.41 6.71
C HIS A 14 8.30 -0.83 7.73
N PRO A 15 8.74 0.08 8.63
CA PRO A 15 7.93 0.55 9.75
C PRO A 15 6.72 1.41 9.33
N TYR A 16 6.57 1.70 8.04
CA TYR A 16 5.41 2.39 7.47
C TYR A 16 4.30 1.48 7.01
N MET A 17 4.53 0.16 6.91
CA MET A 17 3.53 -0.78 6.41
C MET A 17 2.34 -0.87 7.38
N ALA A 18 1.15 -0.92 6.78
CA ALA A 18 -0.10 -1.15 7.49
C ALA A 18 -0.78 -2.38 6.88
N TYR A 19 -1.19 -3.31 7.73
CA TYR A 19 -2.09 -4.39 7.35
C TYR A 19 -3.53 -3.93 7.58
N LEU A 20 -4.36 -3.98 6.55
CA LEU A 20 -5.76 -3.59 6.60
C LEU A 20 -6.62 -4.85 6.62
N LYS A 21 -7.12 -5.22 7.80
CA LYS A 21 -8.08 -6.31 7.93
C LYS A 21 -9.46 -5.79 7.52
N VAL A 22 -10.00 -6.28 6.41
CA VAL A 22 -11.28 -5.85 5.85
C VAL A 22 -12.34 -6.90 6.12
N ALA A 23 -13.34 -6.57 6.94
CA ALA A 23 -14.36 -7.54 7.33
C ALA A 23 -15.12 -8.09 6.11
N GLY A 24 -15.13 -9.42 5.95
CA GLY A 24 -15.81 -10.12 4.86
C GLY A 24 -15.05 -10.16 3.52
N LEU A 25 -13.95 -9.40 3.37
CA LEU A 25 -13.19 -9.30 2.12
C LEU A 25 -11.73 -9.79 2.24
N GLY A 26 -11.29 -10.14 3.45
CA GLY A 26 -9.92 -10.59 3.69
C GLY A 26 -9.02 -9.45 4.16
N HIS A 27 -8.01 -9.10 3.36
CA HIS A 27 -7.07 -8.04 3.70
C HIS A 27 -6.64 -7.22 2.49
N CYS A 28 -6.15 -6.01 2.78
CA CYS A 28 -5.40 -5.16 1.89
C CYS A 28 -4.12 -4.68 2.59
N GLY A 29 -3.19 -4.17 1.81
CA GLY A 29 -2.10 -3.34 2.27
C GLY A 29 -2.50 -1.88 2.45
N GLY A 30 -1.68 -1.17 3.20
CA GLY A 30 -1.70 0.29 3.32
C GLY A 30 -0.38 0.77 3.87
N PHE A 31 -0.24 2.10 4.01
CA PHE A 31 0.98 2.67 4.56
C PHE A 31 0.73 3.99 5.28
N LEU A 32 1.46 4.20 6.38
CA LEU A 32 1.33 5.37 7.23
C LEU A 32 2.04 6.57 6.59
N VAL A 33 1.28 7.62 6.26
CA VAL A 33 1.80 8.85 5.63
C VAL A 33 1.87 10.02 6.61
N ALA A 34 1.08 9.96 7.69
CA ALA A 34 1.17 10.81 8.87
C ALA A 34 0.63 10.03 10.10
N PRO A 35 0.84 10.48 11.35
CA PRO A 35 0.49 9.70 12.54
C PRO A 35 -0.97 9.22 12.62
N ASP A 36 -1.91 9.91 11.98
CA ASP A 36 -3.34 9.56 11.92
C ASP A 36 -3.83 9.24 10.50
N TRP A 37 -2.93 9.15 9.52
CA TRP A 37 -3.29 8.97 8.11
C TRP A 37 -2.61 7.75 7.51
N VAL A 38 -3.42 6.79 7.11
CA VAL A 38 -3.00 5.64 6.30
C VAL A 38 -3.52 5.84 4.88
N MET A 39 -2.66 5.62 3.89
CA MET A 39 -3.02 5.60 2.48
C MET A 39 -3.18 4.16 2.01
N SER A 40 -4.18 3.92 1.15
CA SER A 40 -4.46 2.63 0.51
C SER A 40 -5.19 2.86 -0.82
N ALA A 41 -5.59 1.79 -1.48
CA ALA A 41 -6.41 1.82 -2.69
C ALA A 41 -7.90 2.05 -2.33
N ALA A 42 -8.67 2.66 -3.22
CA ALA A 42 -10.11 2.86 -3.06
C ALA A 42 -10.88 1.54 -3.10
N HIS A 43 -10.48 0.61 -3.95
CA HIS A 43 -11.12 -0.71 -4.03
C HIS A 43 -11.01 -1.53 -2.73
N CYS A 44 -10.11 -1.16 -1.81
CA CYS A 44 -9.98 -1.75 -0.48
C CYS A 44 -11.01 -1.22 0.55
N MET A 45 -11.96 -0.37 0.13
CA MET A 45 -12.95 0.21 1.02
C MET A 45 -13.83 -0.87 1.68
N GLY A 46 -14.09 -0.71 2.97
CA GLY A 46 -14.89 -1.64 3.75
C GLY A 46 -14.84 -1.34 5.25
N ASN A 47 -15.22 -2.30 6.08
CA ASN A 47 -15.04 -2.19 7.53
C ASN A 47 -13.61 -2.61 7.91
N ILE A 48 -12.73 -1.62 8.06
CA ILE A 48 -11.28 -1.81 8.19
C ILE A 48 -10.83 -1.72 9.65
N THR A 49 -10.01 -2.69 10.06
CA THR A 49 -9.09 -2.58 11.20
C THR A 49 -7.66 -2.43 10.69
N VAL A 50 -6.98 -1.39 11.15
CA VAL A 50 -5.59 -1.08 10.77
C VAL A 50 -4.65 -1.69 11.80
N ILE A 51 -3.66 -2.44 11.35
CA ILE A 51 -2.57 -3.00 12.18
C ILE A 51 -1.24 -2.43 11.68
N LEU A 52 -0.55 -1.66 12.52
CA LEU A 52 0.77 -1.10 12.25
C LEU A 52 1.84 -1.85 13.04
N GLY A 53 3.09 -1.84 12.55
CA GLY A 53 4.24 -2.37 13.29
C GLY A 53 4.34 -3.90 13.36
N ALA A 54 3.54 -4.61 12.55
CA ALA A 54 3.58 -6.06 12.43
C ALA A 54 4.75 -6.51 11.53
N HIS A 55 5.42 -7.61 11.90
CA HIS A 55 6.17 -8.45 10.96
C HIS A 55 5.34 -9.69 10.62
N ASN A 56 4.87 -10.40 11.64
CA ASN A 56 3.93 -11.52 11.52
C ASN A 56 2.50 -11.08 11.92
N ILE A 57 1.52 -11.22 11.03
CA ILE A 57 0.15 -10.76 11.26
C ILE A 57 -0.71 -11.71 12.11
N HIS A 58 -0.25 -12.95 12.34
CA HIS A 58 -0.95 -13.93 13.19
C HIS A 58 -0.40 -13.97 14.62
N GLU A 59 0.88 -13.65 14.79
CA GLU A 59 1.51 -13.64 16.10
C GLU A 59 1.24 -12.31 16.82
N PRO A 60 0.92 -12.34 18.13
CA PRO A 60 0.79 -11.12 18.92
C PRO A 60 2.16 -10.52 19.18
N GLU A 61 2.53 -9.49 18.44
CA GLU A 61 3.81 -8.79 18.60
C GLU A 61 3.61 -7.53 19.45
N LYS A 62 4.51 -7.27 20.41
CA LYS A 62 4.46 -6.06 21.26
C LYS A 62 4.65 -4.76 20.46
N THR A 63 5.16 -4.86 19.24
CA THR A 63 5.37 -3.75 18.31
C THR A 63 4.07 -3.31 17.63
N GLN A 64 3.04 -4.17 17.64
CA GLN A 64 1.78 -3.93 16.94
C GLN A 64 0.96 -2.80 17.57
N GLN A 65 0.38 -1.97 16.71
CA GLN A 65 -0.65 -1.01 17.10
C GLN A 65 -1.91 -1.27 16.30
N VAL A 66 -2.95 -1.73 16.98
CA VAL A 66 -4.27 -1.96 16.38
C VAL A 66 -5.11 -0.69 16.51
N ARG A 67 -5.74 -0.28 15.42
CA ARG A 67 -6.53 0.95 15.29
C ARG A 67 -7.79 0.70 14.47
N GLY A 68 -8.87 1.41 14.81
CA GLY A 68 -10.06 1.49 13.96
C GLY A 68 -9.93 2.66 12.98
N VAL A 69 -10.86 2.75 12.03
CA VAL A 69 -10.95 3.91 11.13
C VAL A 69 -12.04 4.87 11.61
N ARG A 70 -11.73 6.17 11.60
CA ARG A 70 -12.67 7.25 11.93
C ARG A 70 -13.43 7.73 10.70
N LYS A 71 -12.70 7.95 9.60
CA LYS A 71 -13.20 8.47 8.35
C LYS A 71 -12.47 7.80 7.19
N TYR A 72 -13.25 7.54 6.14
CA TYR A 72 -12.78 7.07 4.85
C TYR A 72 -12.87 8.24 3.88
N HIS A 73 -11.78 8.50 3.17
CA HIS A 73 -11.72 9.52 2.13
C HIS A 73 -11.30 8.85 0.83
N GLU A 74 -12.27 8.27 0.14
CA GLU A 74 -12.14 7.78 -1.22
C GLU A 74 -12.01 8.95 -2.20
N HIS A 75 -11.27 8.76 -3.29
CA HIS A 75 -11.23 9.76 -4.35
C HIS A 75 -12.65 9.90 -4.97
N PRO A 76 -13.20 11.12 -5.10
CA PRO A 76 -14.59 11.30 -5.55
C PRO A 76 -14.83 10.90 -7.02
N GLU A 77 -13.75 10.68 -7.77
CA GLU A 77 -13.77 10.24 -9.17
C GLU A 77 -13.26 8.80 -9.31
N TYR A 78 -13.21 8.03 -8.22
CA TYR A 78 -12.90 6.61 -8.29
C TYR A 78 -13.95 5.88 -9.13
N ASP A 79 -13.49 5.08 -10.08
CA ASP A 79 -14.32 4.27 -10.95
C ASP A 79 -13.96 2.78 -10.78
N PRO A 80 -14.87 1.95 -10.23
CA PRO A 80 -14.60 0.54 -9.99
C PRO A 80 -14.54 -0.32 -11.26
N ASP A 81 -15.05 0.16 -12.40
CA ASP A 81 -15.03 -0.59 -13.67
C ASP A 81 -13.68 -0.42 -14.36
N THR A 82 -13.09 0.77 -14.29
CA THR A 82 -11.82 1.12 -14.93
C THR A 82 -10.62 1.11 -13.97
N MET A 83 -10.88 1.06 -12.65
CA MET A 83 -9.90 1.27 -11.58
C MET A 83 -9.20 2.63 -11.65
N GLU A 84 -9.79 3.61 -12.35
CA GLU A 84 -9.28 4.98 -12.37
C GLU A 84 -9.44 5.63 -10.99
N ASN A 85 -8.46 6.45 -10.62
CA ASN A 85 -8.45 7.17 -9.35
C ASN A 85 -8.56 6.27 -8.11
N ASP A 86 -7.97 5.07 -8.19
CA ASP A 86 -7.95 4.07 -7.13
C ASP A 86 -7.02 4.47 -5.97
N ILE A 87 -7.49 5.42 -5.14
CA ILE A 87 -6.79 5.95 -3.97
C ILE A 87 -7.78 6.30 -2.85
N MET A 88 -7.41 5.92 -1.63
CA MET A 88 -8.15 6.23 -0.42
C MET A 88 -7.22 6.67 0.71
N LEU A 89 -7.67 7.65 1.49
CA LEU A 89 -7.05 8.07 2.75
C LEU A 89 -7.94 7.66 3.92
N LEU A 90 -7.36 6.94 4.87
CA LEU A 90 -7.99 6.51 6.11
C LEU A 90 -7.51 7.38 7.27
N GLN A 91 -8.43 8.03 7.97
CA GLN A 91 -8.11 8.69 9.23
C GLN A 91 -8.20 7.66 10.36
N ALA A 92 -7.08 7.09 10.77
CA ALA A 92 -7.01 6.06 11.82
C ALA A 92 -7.27 6.67 13.21
N ARG A 93 -7.96 5.94 14.08
CA ARG A 93 -8.23 6.32 15.48
C ARG A 93 -8.14 5.14 16.44
N THR A 94 -7.94 5.45 17.71
CA THR A 94 -8.18 4.49 18.81
C THR A 94 -9.65 4.11 18.88
N PHE A 95 -9.93 2.86 19.24
CA PHE A 95 -11.28 2.39 19.50
C PHE A 95 -11.91 3.19 20.65
N SER A 96 -13.17 3.57 20.49
CA SER A 96 -13.95 4.32 21.49
C SER A 96 -14.64 3.42 22.51
N GLN A 97 -14.36 2.11 22.49
CA GLN A 97 -14.91 1.12 23.43
C GLN A 97 -14.06 1.09 24.72
N PRO A 98 -14.69 0.90 25.89
CA PRO A 98 -14.05 1.07 27.19
C PRO A 98 -12.93 0.03 27.36
N PRO A 99 -11.69 0.41 27.69
CA PRO A 99 -10.61 -0.55 27.65
C PRO A 99 -10.27 -1.07 29.05
N ALA A 100 -9.98 -2.37 29.14
CA ALA A 100 -9.14 -2.95 30.19
C ALA A 100 -7.65 -2.52 30.06
N PHE A 101 -7.33 -1.61 29.14
CA PHE A 101 -5.98 -1.14 28.82
C PHE A 101 -5.93 0.39 28.73
N PRO A 102 -4.91 1.05 29.30
CA PRO A 102 -4.84 2.52 29.31
C PRO A 102 -4.87 3.12 27.90
N GLN A 103 -5.74 4.11 27.73
CA GLN A 103 -5.97 4.83 26.48
C GLN A 103 -4.68 5.46 25.95
N LEU A 104 -4.25 5.06 24.75
CA LEU A 104 -2.98 5.50 24.16
C LEU A 104 -3.22 6.33 22.90
N THR A 105 -3.63 7.60 23.08
CA THR A 105 -3.73 8.68 22.06
C THR A 105 -4.62 8.40 20.83
N SER A 106 -5.20 9.46 20.24
CA SER A 106 -6.01 9.33 19.02
C SER A 106 -5.20 8.92 17.78
N LYS A 107 -3.87 9.04 17.82
CA LYS A 107 -2.95 8.83 16.70
C LYS A 107 -2.09 7.57 16.89
N ALA A 108 -1.39 7.14 15.85
CA ALA A 108 -0.34 6.14 15.97
C ALA A 108 0.85 6.73 16.77
N THR A 109 1.40 5.93 17.67
CA THR A 109 2.61 6.28 18.43
C THR A 109 3.81 5.96 17.57
N LEU A 110 4.50 6.99 17.05
CA LEU A 110 5.70 6.76 16.24
C LEU A 110 6.84 6.22 17.11
N ASN A 111 7.51 5.18 16.64
CA ASN A 111 8.65 4.52 17.29
C ASN A 111 9.50 3.78 16.25
N ASP A 112 10.39 2.88 16.66
CA ASP A 112 11.25 2.16 15.71
C ASP A 112 10.52 1.20 14.78
N TYR A 113 9.32 0.78 15.15
CA TYR A 113 8.49 -0.19 14.41
C TYR A 113 7.33 0.47 13.65
N VAL A 114 6.98 1.72 14.00
CA VAL A 114 5.91 2.50 13.39
C VAL A 114 6.43 3.88 13.01
N LYS A 115 6.63 4.12 11.71
CA LYS A 115 7.13 5.38 11.15
C LYS A 115 6.30 5.77 9.94
N THR A 116 6.33 7.04 9.57
CA THR A 116 5.69 7.51 8.35
C THR A 116 6.62 7.35 7.16
N ILE A 117 6.06 7.18 5.96
CA ILE A 117 6.80 7.25 4.69
C ILE A 117 6.53 8.59 4.00
N PRO A 118 7.56 9.27 3.45
CA PRO A 118 7.35 10.51 2.73
C PRO A 118 6.59 10.29 1.42
N LEU A 119 5.80 11.29 1.06
CA LEU A 119 5.12 11.39 -0.23
C LEU A 119 5.97 12.15 -1.26
N PRO A 120 5.68 12.02 -2.57
CA PRO A 120 6.38 12.75 -3.61
C PRO A 120 6.20 14.26 -3.44
N LYS A 121 7.25 15.03 -3.74
CA LYS A 121 7.23 16.49 -3.64
C LYS A 121 6.74 17.16 -4.92
N THR A 122 6.94 16.50 -6.05
CA THR A 122 6.65 16.99 -7.40
C THR A 122 5.73 16.02 -8.13
N SER A 123 4.95 16.53 -9.08
CA SER A 123 4.07 15.72 -9.95
C SER A 123 4.79 15.13 -11.17
N SER A 124 6.11 14.95 -11.08
CA SER A 124 6.94 14.40 -12.15
C SER A 124 6.77 12.88 -12.23
N ASP A 125 6.82 12.35 -13.45
CA ASP A 125 6.94 10.91 -13.68
C ASP A 125 8.28 10.38 -13.16
N LEU A 126 8.26 9.11 -12.76
CA LEU A 126 9.49 8.38 -12.47
C LEU A 126 10.16 7.97 -13.78
N PRO A 127 11.49 8.12 -13.90
CA PRO A 127 12.23 7.60 -15.04
C PRO A 127 12.02 6.09 -15.23
N THR A 128 11.94 5.65 -16.49
CA THR A 128 11.91 4.21 -16.80
C THR A 128 13.14 3.52 -16.23
N GLY A 129 12.95 2.32 -15.67
CA GLY A 129 14.03 1.55 -15.04
C GLY A 129 14.33 1.96 -13.60
N THR A 130 13.69 2.99 -13.06
CA THR A 130 13.80 3.35 -11.63
C THR A 130 13.50 2.12 -10.77
N LYS A 131 14.43 1.77 -9.89
CA LYS A 131 14.29 0.64 -8.97
C LYS A 131 13.38 1.01 -7.81
N CYS A 132 12.41 0.16 -7.56
CA CYS A 132 11.43 0.30 -6.51
C CYS A 132 11.29 -1.02 -5.76
N MET A 133 10.53 -0.97 -4.67
CA MET A 133 10.31 -2.07 -3.77
C MET A 133 8.83 -2.11 -3.42
N ILE A 134 8.32 -3.32 -3.30
CA ILE A 134 6.97 -3.62 -2.81
C ILE A 134 7.11 -4.62 -1.67
N ALA A 135 6.20 -4.56 -0.72
CA ALA A 135 6.16 -5.45 0.42
C ALA A 135 4.71 -5.78 0.81
N GLY A 136 4.50 -6.90 1.48
CA GLY A 136 3.17 -7.39 1.82
C GLY A 136 3.14 -8.79 2.48
N TRP A 137 1.94 -9.22 2.83
CA TRP A 137 1.58 -10.47 3.51
C TRP A 137 0.70 -11.39 2.65
N GLY A 138 0.59 -11.11 1.34
CA GLY A 138 -0.16 -11.91 0.39
C GLY A 138 0.49 -13.25 0.03
N LEU A 139 0.14 -13.77 -1.14
CA LEU A 139 0.72 -15.01 -1.66
C LEU A 139 2.20 -14.82 -2.02
N ILE A 140 3.07 -15.74 -1.63
CA ILE A 140 4.50 -15.74 -2.00
C ILE A 140 4.83 -16.74 -3.10
N ASP A 141 3.88 -17.61 -3.44
CA ASP A 141 3.88 -18.49 -4.61
C ASP A 141 2.42 -18.82 -5.02
N GLU A 142 2.19 -19.57 -6.09
CA GLU A 142 0.84 -19.89 -6.62
C GLU A 142 -0.14 -20.37 -5.54
N ASP A 143 0.32 -21.25 -4.63
CA ASP A 143 -0.51 -21.86 -3.59
C ASP A 143 -0.03 -21.56 -2.15
N ARG A 144 0.97 -20.69 -1.99
CA ARG A 144 1.62 -20.47 -0.70
C ARG A 144 1.38 -19.07 -0.16
N ALA A 145 0.57 -18.96 0.89
CA ALA A 145 0.44 -17.74 1.68
C ALA A 145 1.58 -17.60 2.71
N THR A 146 1.86 -16.35 3.11
CA THR A 146 2.74 -16.06 4.24
C THR A 146 2.00 -15.29 5.31
N ASN A 147 2.37 -15.52 6.57
CA ASN A 147 1.92 -14.70 7.69
C ASN A 147 2.91 -13.59 8.01
N LYS A 148 4.10 -13.65 7.42
CA LYS A 148 5.21 -12.72 7.64
C LYS A 148 5.37 -11.79 6.45
N LEU A 149 5.90 -10.60 6.70
CA LEU A 149 6.13 -9.61 5.66
C LEU A 149 7.21 -10.11 4.68
N PHE A 150 6.88 -10.11 3.39
CA PHE A 150 7.80 -10.39 2.29
C PHE A 150 8.04 -9.12 1.48
N GLU A 151 9.18 -9.04 0.82
CA GLU A 151 9.54 -7.94 -0.06
C GLU A 151 10.16 -8.43 -1.37
N THR A 152 10.01 -7.62 -2.41
CA THR A 152 10.69 -7.84 -3.69
C THR A 152 10.98 -6.52 -4.41
N LYS A 153 11.88 -6.58 -5.39
CA LYS A 153 12.31 -5.45 -6.19
C LYS A 153 11.59 -5.44 -7.52
N VAL A 154 11.05 -4.28 -7.88
CA VAL A 154 10.44 -4.03 -9.18
C VAL A 154 11.07 -2.82 -9.83
N SER A 155 10.81 -2.61 -11.11
CA SER A 155 11.33 -1.46 -11.84
C SER A 155 10.21 -0.77 -12.63
N ILE A 156 10.28 0.55 -12.75
CA ILE A 156 9.29 1.33 -13.48
C ILE A 156 9.35 1.01 -14.98
N TYR A 157 8.20 0.69 -15.56
CA TYR A 157 8.02 0.52 -16.99
C TYR A 157 7.76 1.86 -17.66
N SER A 158 8.27 2.04 -18.87
CA SER A 158 7.88 3.20 -19.68
C SER A 158 6.38 3.12 -19.99
N ARG A 159 5.68 4.26 -19.94
CA ARG A 159 4.26 4.36 -20.30
C ARG A 159 3.96 3.74 -21.67
N ARG A 160 4.80 3.98 -22.68
CA ARG A 160 4.68 3.38 -24.03
C ARG A 160 4.63 1.85 -24.00
N LYS A 161 5.51 1.21 -23.21
CA LYS A 161 5.47 -0.26 -23.04
C LYS A 161 4.25 -0.69 -22.26
N CYS A 162 3.88 0.03 -21.21
CA CYS A 162 2.75 -0.37 -20.38
C CYS A 162 1.41 -0.32 -21.13
N ILE A 163 1.19 0.67 -22.00
CA ILE A 163 -0.02 0.78 -22.83
C ILE A 163 -0.22 -0.44 -23.74
N LEU A 164 0.86 -1.13 -24.13
CA LEU A 164 0.75 -2.37 -24.92
C LEU A 164 0.08 -3.51 -24.14
N PHE A 165 0.18 -3.50 -22.81
CA PHE A 165 -0.48 -4.46 -21.92
C PHE A 165 -1.82 -3.92 -21.41
N TYR A 166 -1.89 -2.61 -21.15
CA TYR A 166 -3.05 -1.92 -20.59
C TYR A 166 -3.47 -0.74 -21.50
N PRO A 167 -4.32 -0.98 -22.51
CA PRO A 167 -4.71 0.05 -23.49
C PRO A 167 -5.38 1.30 -22.88
N HIS A 168 -5.98 1.16 -21.71
CA HIS A 168 -6.70 2.22 -21.00
C HIS A 168 -5.87 2.92 -19.90
N LEU A 169 -4.54 2.77 -19.91
CA LEU A 169 -3.68 3.34 -18.88
C LEU A 169 -3.69 4.88 -18.87
N ASP A 170 -4.32 5.49 -17.87
CA ASP A 170 -4.45 6.93 -17.73
C ASP A 170 -3.23 7.59 -17.03
N SER A 171 -3.20 8.92 -16.99
CA SER A 171 -2.09 9.71 -16.41
C SER A 171 -1.90 9.53 -14.90
N GLY A 172 -2.95 9.14 -14.19
CA GLY A 172 -2.99 8.78 -12.77
C GLY A 172 -2.39 7.41 -12.45
N MET A 173 -2.00 6.63 -13.46
CA MET A 173 -1.42 5.30 -13.28
C MET A 173 0.07 5.23 -13.64
N VAL A 174 0.79 4.26 -13.07
CA VAL A 174 2.16 3.90 -13.40
C VAL A 174 2.33 2.40 -13.33
N CYS A 175 3.25 1.85 -14.12
CA CYS A 175 3.46 0.40 -14.18
C CYS A 175 4.84 0.03 -13.67
N ALA A 176 4.91 -1.06 -12.92
CA ALA A 176 6.16 -1.61 -12.43
C ALA A 176 6.12 -3.14 -12.43
N GLY A 177 7.28 -3.75 -12.60
CA GLY A 177 7.42 -5.20 -12.56
C GLY A 177 8.87 -5.65 -12.62
N SER A 178 9.10 -6.95 -12.50
CA SER A 178 10.40 -7.55 -12.76
C SER A 178 10.66 -7.61 -14.26
N PHE A 179 11.77 -7.03 -14.73
CA PHE A 179 12.17 -7.08 -16.15
C PHE A 179 12.82 -8.41 -16.55
N HIS A 180 13.30 -9.20 -15.58
CA HIS A 180 14.15 -10.37 -15.84
C HIS A 180 13.45 -11.71 -15.60
N GLU A 181 12.28 -11.70 -14.94
CA GLU A 181 11.59 -12.90 -14.52
C GLU A 181 10.13 -12.81 -14.97
N LEU A 182 9.86 -13.30 -16.18
CA LEU A 182 8.52 -13.24 -16.82
C LEU A 182 7.42 -14.01 -16.06
N LYS A 183 7.80 -14.83 -15.06
CA LYS A 183 6.89 -15.57 -14.18
C LYS A 183 6.71 -14.93 -12.79
N ASP A 184 7.46 -13.88 -12.46
CA ASP A 184 7.32 -13.17 -11.19
C ASP A 184 6.19 -12.14 -11.30
N SER A 185 4.97 -12.61 -11.05
CA SER A 185 3.73 -11.81 -10.97
C SER A 185 3.62 -11.00 -9.67
N SER A 186 4.76 -10.55 -9.17
CA SER A 186 4.86 -9.76 -7.96
C SER A 186 4.17 -8.40 -8.10
N GLN A 187 2.97 -8.31 -7.53
CA GLN A 187 2.15 -7.10 -7.48
C GLN A 187 2.22 -6.44 -6.09
N GLY A 188 2.55 -7.19 -5.04
CA GLY A 188 2.44 -6.74 -3.64
C GLY A 188 1.05 -7.00 -3.10
N ASP A 189 0.76 -6.46 -1.91
CA ASP A 189 -0.60 -6.43 -1.37
C ASP A 189 -1.37 -5.26 -1.97
N SER A 190 -2.63 -5.48 -2.36
CA SER A 190 -3.52 -4.47 -2.92
C SER A 190 -3.66 -3.30 -1.95
N GLY A 191 -3.50 -2.07 -2.43
CA GLY A 191 -3.44 -0.89 -1.57
C GLY A 191 -2.10 -0.64 -0.86
N GLY A 192 -1.13 -1.55 -0.97
CA GLY A 192 0.22 -1.39 -0.45
C GLY A 192 1.05 -0.33 -1.20
N PRO A 193 2.18 0.13 -0.65
CA PRO A 193 3.02 1.14 -1.29
C PRO A 193 3.98 0.54 -2.34
N LEU A 194 4.12 1.24 -3.47
CA LEU A 194 5.30 1.15 -4.33
C LEU A 194 6.33 2.18 -3.87
N VAL A 195 7.45 1.70 -3.31
CA VAL A 195 8.47 2.57 -2.71
C VAL A 195 9.68 2.69 -3.63
N CYS A 196 9.99 3.92 -4.06
CA CYS A 196 11.19 4.21 -4.85
C CYS A 196 11.97 5.33 -4.18
N ASN A 197 13.29 5.16 -4.04
CA ASN A 197 14.16 6.14 -3.36
C ASN A 197 13.65 6.54 -1.96
N LYS A 198 13.12 5.57 -1.19
CA LYS A 198 12.54 5.76 0.15
C LYS A 198 11.30 6.67 0.20
N VAL A 199 10.62 6.86 -0.93
CA VAL A 199 9.38 7.65 -1.05
C VAL A 199 8.27 6.72 -1.57
N ALA A 200 7.07 6.84 -1.01
CA ALA A 200 5.89 6.16 -1.57
C ALA A 200 5.50 6.87 -2.88
N GLN A 201 5.71 6.20 -4.01
CA GLN A 201 5.48 6.75 -5.35
C GLN A 201 4.22 6.21 -6.00
N GLY A 202 3.78 5.02 -5.61
CA GLY A 202 2.55 4.43 -6.08
C GLY A 202 1.82 3.62 -5.03
N ILE A 203 0.61 3.18 -5.38
CA ILE A 203 -0.26 2.31 -4.59
C ILE A 203 -0.57 1.10 -5.45
N VAL A 204 -0.42 -0.12 -4.95
CA VAL A 204 -0.81 -1.33 -5.68
C VAL A 204 -2.31 -1.25 -5.99
N SER A 205 -2.67 -1.38 -7.27
CA SER A 205 -4.06 -1.26 -7.72
C SER A 205 -4.54 -2.57 -8.37
N PHE A 206 -4.08 -2.89 -9.58
CA PHE A 206 -4.46 -4.11 -10.29
C PHE A 206 -3.33 -4.62 -11.19
N GLY A 207 -3.46 -5.83 -11.71
CA GLY A 207 -2.48 -6.39 -12.64
C GLY A 207 -2.88 -7.77 -13.14
N TYR A 208 -2.19 -8.23 -14.19
CA TYR A 208 -2.33 -9.61 -14.67
C TYR A 208 -1.38 -10.53 -13.88
N ASP A 209 -1.52 -11.85 -14.05
CA ASP A 209 -0.59 -12.84 -13.53
C ASP A 209 0.80 -12.81 -14.18
N SER A 210 1.13 -11.72 -14.89
CA SER A 210 2.44 -11.45 -15.47
C SER A 210 2.74 -9.95 -15.40
N PRO A 211 4.02 -9.56 -15.23
CA PRO A 211 4.40 -8.16 -15.17
C PRO A 211 4.16 -7.42 -16.49
N PRO A 212 3.91 -6.10 -16.46
CA PRO A 212 3.93 -5.26 -15.26
C PRO A 212 2.58 -5.23 -14.52
N GLY A 213 2.61 -4.97 -13.21
CA GLY A 213 1.42 -4.55 -12.46
C GLY A 213 1.17 -3.05 -12.63
N VAL A 214 -0.06 -2.61 -12.39
CA VAL A 214 -0.50 -1.22 -12.43
C VAL A 214 -0.68 -0.68 -11.01
N TYR A 215 -0.19 0.54 -10.82
CA TYR A 215 -0.18 1.23 -9.55
C TYR A 215 -0.76 2.63 -9.73
N THR A 216 -1.52 3.11 -8.76
CA THR A 216 -1.96 4.51 -8.70
C THR A 216 -0.76 5.40 -8.46
N ARG A 217 -0.47 6.35 -9.35
CA ARG A 217 0.65 7.30 -9.29
C ARG A 217 0.35 8.43 -8.30
N ILE A 218 0.85 8.30 -7.08
CA ILE A 218 0.59 9.23 -5.95
C ILE A 218 0.86 10.69 -6.31
N SER A 219 1.89 10.95 -7.13
CA SER A 219 2.30 12.30 -7.52
C SER A 219 1.21 13.07 -8.31
N ASN A 220 0.29 12.34 -8.96
CA ASN A 220 -0.89 12.88 -9.65
C ASN A 220 -1.94 13.42 -8.67
N TYR A 221 -2.03 12.82 -7.48
CA TYR A 221 -3.08 13.08 -6.49
C TYR A 221 -2.66 14.05 -5.37
N LEU A 222 -1.44 14.62 -5.43
CA LEU A 222 -0.93 15.52 -4.39
C LEU A 222 -1.86 16.68 -4.02
N PRO A 223 -2.54 17.37 -4.97
CA PRO A 223 -3.50 18.42 -4.61
C PRO A 223 -4.68 17.88 -3.78
N TRP A 224 -5.24 16.73 -4.17
CA TRP A 224 -6.32 16.07 -3.44
C TRP A 224 -5.86 15.62 -2.05
N ILE A 225 -4.72 14.94 -1.95
CA ILE A 225 -4.11 14.48 -0.69
C ILE A 225 -3.95 15.65 0.29
N LYS A 226 -3.31 16.75 -0.16
CA LYS A 226 -3.08 17.93 0.68
C LYS A 226 -4.38 18.57 1.16
N ARG A 227 -5.43 18.57 0.33
CA ARG A 227 -6.74 19.13 0.70
C ARG A 227 -7.43 18.27 1.76
N ILE A 228 -7.36 16.95 1.64
CA ILE A 228 -7.97 16.02 2.61
C ILE A 228 -7.23 16.05 3.94
N MET A 229 -5.90 15.96 3.95
CA MET A 229 -5.09 15.91 5.18
C MET A 229 -5.06 17.23 5.97
N LYS A 230 -5.58 18.32 5.42
CA LYS A 230 -5.76 19.61 6.12
C LYS A 230 -7.06 19.69 6.93
N LYS A 231 -8.02 18.77 6.71
CA LYS A 231 -9.32 18.73 7.40
C LYS A 231 -9.22 17.99 8.73
#